data_AF-A0A4Y8IAR9-F1
#
_entry.id   AF-A0A4Y8IAR9-F1
#
_cell.length_a   1.000
_cell.length_b   1.000
_cell.length_c   1.000
_cell.angle_alpha   90.00
_cell.angle_beta   90.00
_cell.angle_gamma   90.00
#
_symmetry.space_group_name_H-M   'P 1'
#
loop_
_entity.id
_entity.type
_entity.pdbx_description
1 polymer ?
#
loop_
_entity_poly.entity_id
_entity_poly.type
_entity_poly.pdbx_seq_one_letter_code
_entity_poly.pdbx_strand_id
1 'polypeptide(L)'
;MPNEVDLKVGGGFKYHMQPPEGDAFYAHGIYKEIIPNKLIKSTWLWSHLDQETLLTITFKESDGGTELILIHELFLDEAQRDLHYDGWQKCFDRIENLF
;
A
#
# COMPACT_ATOMS: atom_id res chain seq x y z
N MET A 1 -9.02 0.08 -16.71
CA MET A 1 -8.63 -1.33 -16.46
C MET A 1 -9.03 -1.67 -15.03
N PRO A 2 -9.50 -2.88 -14.73
CA PRO A 2 -9.89 -3.25 -13.37
C PRO A 2 -8.66 -3.35 -12.45
N ASN A 3 -8.92 -3.30 -11.14
CA ASN A 3 -7.91 -3.66 -10.15
C ASN A 3 -7.61 -5.16 -10.26
N GLU A 4 -6.35 -5.53 -10.10
CA GLU A 4 -5.89 -6.92 -10.16
C GLU A 4 -5.06 -7.21 -8.91
N VAL A 5 -5.28 -8.37 -8.28
CA VAL A 5 -4.54 -8.82 -7.10
C VAL A 5 -4.32 -10.32 -7.18
N ASP A 6 -3.06 -10.75 -7.23
CA ASP A 6 -2.63 -12.14 -7.10
C ASP A 6 -1.88 -12.30 -5.77
N LEU A 7 -2.63 -12.50 -4.68
CA LEU A 7 -2.11 -12.51 -3.31
C LEU A 7 -1.32 -13.79 -2.98
N LYS A 8 -0.12 -13.89 -3.55
CA LYS A 8 0.88 -14.93 -3.25
C LYS A 8 2.27 -14.32 -3.40
N VAL A 9 3.28 -14.93 -2.79
CA VAL A 9 4.68 -14.53 -3.00
C VAL A 9 5.02 -14.63 -4.49
N GLY A 10 5.56 -13.55 -5.06
CA GLY A 10 5.83 -13.39 -6.49
C GLY A 10 4.62 -12.96 -7.33
N GLY A 11 3.42 -12.94 -6.77
CA GLY A 11 2.21 -12.43 -7.40
C GLY A 11 2.18 -10.91 -7.46
N GLY A 12 1.58 -10.37 -8.51
CA GLY A 12 1.47 -8.95 -8.77
C GLY A 12 0.14 -8.35 -8.29
N PHE A 13 0.12 -7.04 -8.09
CA PHE A 13 -1.11 -6.26 -7.96
C PHE A 13 -1.06 -5.01 -8.83
N LYS A 14 -2.24 -4.51 -9.19
CA LYS A 14 -2.43 -3.22 -9.88
C LYS A 14 -3.67 -2.53 -9.32
N TYR A 15 -3.48 -1.30 -8.84
CA TYR A 15 -4.54 -0.43 -8.34
C TYR A 15 -4.71 0.76 -9.27
N HIS A 16 -5.90 0.89 -9.83
CA HIS A 16 -6.33 2.03 -10.62
C HIS A 16 -6.94 3.09 -9.71
N MET A 17 -6.41 4.31 -9.78
CA MET A 17 -6.91 5.47 -9.04
C MET A 17 -7.38 6.53 -10.01
N GLN A 18 -8.66 6.90 -9.86
CA GLN A 18 -9.30 7.96 -10.62
C GLN A 18 -9.67 9.09 -9.66
N PRO A 19 -8.95 10.22 -9.69
CA PRO A 19 -9.38 11.40 -8.95
C PRO A 19 -10.68 11.97 -9.57
N PRO A 20 -11.48 12.74 -8.79
CA PRO A 20 -12.68 13.40 -9.31
C PRO A 20 -12.39 14.32 -10.51
N GLU A 21 -11.20 14.92 -10.51
CA GLU A 21 -10.66 15.76 -11.57
C GLU A 21 -9.24 15.30 -11.90
N GLY A 22 -8.91 15.22 -13.19
CA GLY A 22 -7.59 14.81 -13.68
C GLY A 22 -7.51 13.40 -14.24
N ASP A 23 -6.31 13.05 -14.73
CA ASP A 23 -6.05 11.75 -15.36
C ASP A 23 -5.96 10.61 -14.35
N ALA A 24 -6.36 9.42 -14.80
CA ALA A 24 -6.15 8.20 -14.04
C ALA A 24 -4.66 7.92 -13.87
N PHE A 25 -4.29 7.42 -12.70
CA PHE A 25 -2.96 6.89 -12.42
C PHE A 25 -3.09 5.52 -11.77
N TYR A 26 -2.02 4.73 -11.83
CA TYR A 26 -2.02 3.39 -11.26
C TYR A 26 -0.77 3.14 -10.42
N ALA A 27 -0.98 2.43 -9.32
CA ALA A 27 0.09 1.80 -8.56
C ALA A 27 0.15 0.32 -8.90
N HIS A 28 1.34 -0.26 -8.95
CA HIS A 28 1.51 -1.70 -9.06
C HIS A 28 2.71 -2.17 -8.25
N GLY A 29 2.79 -3.47 -8.03
CA GLY A 29 3.88 -4.05 -7.26
C GLY A 29 3.84 -5.56 -7.22
N ILE A 30 4.83 -6.15 -6.56
CA ILE A 30 4.98 -7.60 -6.39
C ILE A 30 5.05 -7.93 -4.90
N TYR A 31 4.25 -8.89 -4.45
CA TYR A 31 4.35 -9.40 -3.08
C TYR A 31 5.67 -10.17 -2.89
N LYS A 32 6.53 -9.65 -2.02
CA LYS A 32 7.84 -10.24 -1.71
C LYS A 32 7.74 -11.26 -0.58
N GLU A 33 6.88 -11.01 0.41
CA GLU A 33 6.69 -11.89 1.56
C GLU A 33 5.25 -11.80 2.05
N ILE A 34 4.67 -12.95 2.40
CA ILE A 34 3.33 -13.04 2.98
C ILE A 34 3.39 -14.08 4.10
N ILE A 35 3.10 -13.64 5.32
CA ILE A 35 2.83 -14.53 6.44
C ILE A 35 1.39 -14.29 6.85
N PRO A 36 0.49 -15.29 6.70
CA PRO A 36 -0.92 -15.14 7.02
C PRO A 36 -1.14 -14.52 8.40
N ASN A 37 -1.98 -13.49 8.45
CA ASN A 37 -2.36 -12.73 9.65
C ASN A 37 -1.20 -12.05 10.40
N LYS A 38 -0.02 -11.89 9.78
CA LYS A 38 1.16 -11.34 10.44
C LYS A 38 1.94 -10.32 9.61
N LEU A 39 2.15 -10.60 8.32
CA LEU A 39 3.03 -9.79 7.49
C LEU A 39 2.59 -9.79 6.03
N ILE A 40 2.60 -8.63 5.42
CA ILE A 40 2.60 -8.45 3.97
C ILE A 40 3.75 -7.51 3.64
N LYS A 41 4.65 -7.94 2.77
CA LYS A 41 5.72 -7.12 2.22
C LYS A 41 5.62 -7.10 0.70
N SER A 42 5.61 -5.93 0.09
CA SER A 42 5.52 -5.80 -1.36
C SER A 42 6.31 -4.61 -1.87
N THR A 43 6.68 -4.68 -3.16
CA THR A 43 7.10 -3.46 -3.85
C THR A 43 5.91 -2.56 -4.13
N TRP A 44 6.19 -1.30 -4.41
CA TRP A 44 5.20 -0.32 -4.83
C TRP A 44 5.82 0.61 -5.87
N LEU A 45 5.16 0.79 -7.00
CA LEU A 45 5.59 1.68 -8.06
C LEU A 45 4.39 2.40 -8.65
N TRP A 46 4.48 3.73 -8.69
CA TRP A 46 3.53 4.55 -9.42
C TRP A 46 3.87 4.58 -10.89
N SER A 47 2.85 4.49 -11.74
CA SER A 47 2.97 4.46 -13.20
C SER A 47 3.69 5.65 -13.83
N HIS A 48 3.77 6.77 -13.13
CA HIS A 48 4.37 8.02 -13.59
C HIS A 48 5.74 8.27 -12.98
N LEU A 49 6.26 7.33 -12.18
CA LEU A 49 7.57 7.40 -11.54
C LEU A 49 8.39 6.18 -11.94
N ASP A 50 9.72 6.30 -11.86
CA ASP A 50 10.66 5.19 -12.07
C ASP A 50 11.19 4.62 -10.74
N GLN A 51 10.90 5.28 -9.62
CA GLN A 51 11.38 4.85 -8.30
C GLN A 51 10.43 3.83 -7.68
N GLU A 52 10.88 2.57 -7.61
CA GLU A 52 10.21 1.53 -6.83
C GLU A 52 10.49 1.74 -5.33
N THR A 53 9.43 1.69 -4.52
CA THR A 53 9.47 1.79 -3.06
C THR A 53 9.08 0.45 -2.44
N LEU A 54 9.25 0.34 -1.11
CA LEU A 54 8.97 -0.89 -0.37
C LEU A 54 7.93 -0.64 0.71
N LEU A 55 6.85 -1.44 0.66
CA LEU A 55 5.76 -1.40 1.61
C LEU A 55 5.80 -2.66 2.50
N THR A 56 5.82 -2.46 3.80
CA THR A 56 5.75 -3.52 4.80
C THR A 56 4.60 -3.24 5.75
N ILE A 57 3.66 -4.18 5.85
CA ILE A 57 2.52 -4.12 6.76
C ILE A 57 2.60 -5.30 7.72
N THR A 58 2.63 -5.04 9.02
CA THR A 58 2.58 -6.07 10.05
C THR A 58 1.29 -5.99 10.84
N PHE A 59 0.79 -7.15 11.23
CA PHE A 59 -0.41 -7.31 12.04
C PHE A 59 -0.04 -8.04 13.32
N LYS A 60 -0.52 -7.52 14.45
CA LYS A 60 -0.33 -8.12 15.76
C LYS A 60 -1.64 -8.09 16.51
N GLU A 61 -1.96 -9.21 17.15
CA GLU A 61 -3.11 -9.29 18.04
C GLU A 61 -2.96 -8.30 19.21
N SER A 62 -4.04 -7.61 19.54
CA SER A 62 -4.12 -6.65 20.64
C SER A 62 -5.44 -6.87 21.39
N ASP A 63 -5.53 -6.41 22.64
CA ASP A 63 -6.73 -6.56 23.46
C ASP A 63 -7.93 -5.91 22.77
N GLY A 64 -8.84 -6.74 22.25
CA GLY A 64 -10.04 -6.30 21.55
C GLY A 64 -9.85 -5.86 20.09
N GLY A 65 -8.69 -6.13 19.46
CA GLY A 65 -8.45 -5.72 18.08
C GLY A 65 -7.15 -6.21 17.46
N THR A 66 -6.66 -5.47 16.47
CA THR A 66 -5.39 -5.74 15.78
C THR A 66 -4.59 -4.46 15.71
N GLU A 67 -3.35 -4.51 16.19
CA GLU A 67 -2.35 -3.48 15.94
C GLU A 67 -1.80 -3.68 14.52
N LEU A 68 -1.96 -2.65 13.68
CA LEU A 68 -1.43 -2.60 12.33
C LEU A 68 -0.30 -1.58 12.27
N ILE A 69 0.88 -2.00 11.81
CA ILE A 69 2.01 -1.10 11.56
C ILE A 69 2.31 -1.14 10.07
N LEU A 70 2.39 0.03 9.44
CA LEU A 70 2.76 0.20 8.04
C LEU A 70 4.06 1.00 7.97
N ILE A 71 5.07 0.42 7.32
CA ILE A 71 6.32 1.09 6.97
C ILE A 71 6.38 1.17 5.45
N HIS A 72 6.48 2.39 4.93
CA HIS A 72 6.73 2.65 3.51
C HIS A 72 8.07 3.38 3.39
N GLU A 73 9.01 2.80 2.64
CA GLU A 73 10.40 3.26 2.58
C GLU A 73 10.96 3.23 1.15
N LEU A 74 12.19 3.73 0.99
CA LEU A 74 12.90 3.90 -0.28
C LEU A 74 12.32 5.00 -1.20
N PHE A 75 11.69 6.00 -0.61
CA PHE A 75 11.25 7.18 -1.35
C PHE A 75 12.43 7.95 -1.96
N LEU A 76 12.18 8.57 -3.11
CA LEU A 76 13.14 9.42 -3.79
C LEU A 76 13.52 10.65 -2.93
N ASP A 77 12.53 11.26 -2.29
CA ASP A 77 12.68 12.45 -1.46
C ASP A 77 11.59 12.53 -0.37
N GLU A 78 11.73 13.51 0.51
CA GLU A 78 10.80 13.76 1.62
C GLU A 78 9.42 14.19 1.16
N ALA A 79 9.30 14.91 0.04
CA ALA A 79 8.01 15.35 -0.48
C ALA A 79 7.15 14.16 -0.92
N GLN A 80 7.75 13.17 -1.59
CA GLN A 80 7.09 11.91 -1.93
C GLN A 80 6.71 11.13 -0.67
N ARG A 81 7.60 11.03 0.32
CA ARG A 81 7.28 10.38 1.62
C ARG A 81 6.05 11.00 2.26
N ASP A 82 5.99 12.34 2.33
CA ASP A 82 4.92 13.05 3.03
C ASP A 82 3.58 12.92 2.30
N LEU A 83 3.58 12.96 0.96
CA LEU A 83 2.39 12.66 0.16
C LEU A 83 1.83 11.25 0.42
N HIS A 84 2.71 10.25 0.58
CA HIS A 84 2.29 8.89 0.91
C HIS A 84 1.79 8.77 2.34
N TYR A 85 2.43 9.48 3.29
CA TYR A 85 1.98 9.54 4.67
C TYR A 85 0.53 10.03 4.75
N ASP A 86 0.23 11.17 4.12
CA ASP A 86 -1.11 11.75 4.08
C ASP A 86 -2.13 10.82 3.38
N GLY A 87 -1.70 10.14 2.31
CA GLY A 87 -2.51 9.13 1.62
C GLY A 87 -2.88 7.97 2.54
N TRP A 88 -1.91 7.42 3.27
CA TRP A 88 -2.13 6.32 4.20
C TRP A 88 -2.99 6.69 5.39
N GLN A 89 -2.85 7.90 5.95
CA GLN A 89 -3.73 8.37 7.02
C GLN A 89 -5.20 8.34 6.60
N LYS A 90 -5.53 8.83 5.40
CA LYS A 90 -6.89 8.77 4.86
C LYS A 90 -7.39 7.34 4.65
N CYS A 91 -6.50 6.39 4.35
CA CYS A 91 -6.85 4.98 4.27
C CYS A 91 -7.15 4.41 5.66
N PHE A 92 -6.36 4.75 6.68
CA PHE A 92 -6.60 4.31 8.05
C PHE A 92 -7.90 4.89 8.63
N ASP A 93 -8.18 6.18 8.42
CA ASP A 93 -9.44 6.80 8.81
C ASP A 93 -10.64 6.03 8.23
N ARG A 94 -10.54 5.57 6.98
CA ARG A 94 -11.62 4.77 6.36
C ARG A 94 -11.74 3.39 6.98
N ILE A 95 -10.61 2.72 7.25
CA ILE A 95 -10.60 1.37 7.85
C ILE A 95 -11.23 1.39 9.25
N GLU A 96 -10.94 2.41 10.04
CA GLU A 96 -11.54 2.58 11.38
C GLU A 96 -13.07 2.73 11.33
N ASN A 97 -13.63 3.16 10.19
CA ASN A 97 -15.07 3.31 9.99
C ASN A 97 -15.72 2.14 9.21
N LEU A 98 -14.99 1.04 8.95
CA LEU A 98 -15.51 -0.13 8.23
C LEU A 98 -16.07 -1.24 9.14
N PHE A 99 -15.84 -1.16 10.45
CA PHE A 99 -16.22 -2.16 11.45
C PHE A 99 -17.13 -1.54 12.51
#